data_AF-A0A5C7SQV1-F1
#
_entry.id   AF-A0A5C7SQV1-F1
#
_cell.length_a   1.000
_cell.length_b   1.000
_cell.length_c   1.000
_cell.angle_alpha   90.00
_cell.angle_beta   90.00
_cell.angle_gamma   90.00
#
_symmetry.space_group_name_H-M   'P 1'
#
loop_
_entity.id
_entity.type
_entity.pdbx_description
1 polymer ?
#
loop_
_entity_poly.entity_id
_entity_poly.type
_entity_poly.pdbx_seq_one_letter_code
_entity_poly.pdbx_strand_id
1 'polypeptide(L)'
;MFRYADKSSGLLFSSQGLSDLTAKLAKRLRDEVESIDANRLLNTAPADLAAYLAEKYRLDPPALRRDEWSAEESETKIDVSGDQNRWISDRSRPFYVPGQRIDVEVPFDGDPELFYVRPNQFSLSPPRAAVRGRSLLLSFEIPHEQERDVRSETDRSLAEIEQNLSRIRGEADQYNRSLPYEAETAVSNRRARLLTNQGRVAALGIPLKKRAGAPSTYAMPDVRRRIVPTLPPAASVPYEPEPVLDAEHYEHVLSVVQNMVQVMERSPSSFAHMGEEALRDHFLVQLNGQFEGRATGETFNAGGKTDVLLRENGRNVFIAECKFWKGPKHYAETIDQLLGYSSWRDAKTAILVFNRGTSTSTVLDGVRERTEAHQYWKRTVDWKHESGFRYVFHHPGDRNRELTVTVLVFDVPSPSSTG
;
A
#
# COMPACT_ATOMS: atom_id res chain seq x y z
N MET A 1 -21.85 2.84 -33.04
CA MET A 1 -20.96 3.62 -32.16
C MET A 1 -21.84 4.53 -31.31
N PHE A 2 -22.05 4.19 -30.03
CA PHE A 2 -22.85 5.03 -29.14
C PHE A 2 -22.04 6.31 -28.86
N ARG A 3 -22.60 7.47 -29.18
CA ARG A 3 -21.95 8.77 -28.88
C ARG A 3 -22.18 9.12 -27.42
N TYR A 4 -21.13 9.48 -26.71
CA TYR A 4 -21.22 10.04 -25.37
C TYR A 4 -21.83 11.44 -25.42
N ALA A 5 -22.63 11.79 -24.41
CA ALA A 5 -23.21 13.12 -24.28
C ALA A 5 -22.26 14.06 -23.52
N ASP A 6 -22.31 15.35 -23.86
CA ASP A 6 -21.58 16.37 -23.10
C ASP A 6 -22.13 16.49 -21.67
N LYS A 7 -21.28 16.79 -20.69
CA LYS A 7 -21.71 17.01 -19.30
C LYS A 7 -22.73 18.15 -19.17
N SER A 8 -22.70 19.11 -20.09
CA SER A 8 -23.66 20.22 -20.14
C SER A 8 -25.06 19.80 -20.60
N SER A 9 -25.25 18.56 -21.08
CA SER A 9 -26.55 18.10 -21.57
C SER A 9 -27.54 17.77 -20.44
N GLY A 10 -27.08 17.77 -19.19
CA GLY A 10 -27.87 17.38 -18.01
C GLY A 10 -28.18 15.88 -17.92
N LEU A 11 -27.60 15.05 -18.79
CA LEU A 11 -27.76 13.60 -18.76
C LEU A 11 -26.67 12.99 -17.86
N LEU A 12 -27.08 12.31 -16.80
CA LEU A 12 -26.14 11.55 -15.98
C LEU A 12 -25.69 10.27 -16.70
N PHE A 13 -24.60 9.68 -16.25
CA PHE A 13 -24.09 8.38 -16.66
C PHE A 13 -23.95 8.21 -18.18
N SER A 14 -23.54 9.27 -18.88
CA SER A 14 -23.63 9.33 -20.34
C SER A 14 -22.40 9.93 -21.05
N SER A 15 -21.40 10.43 -20.31
CA SER A 15 -20.27 11.18 -20.89
C SER A 15 -18.99 10.35 -21.07
N GLN A 16 -18.81 9.27 -20.32
CA GLN A 16 -17.67 8.37 -20.46
C GLN A 16 -18.03 6.96 -19.97
N GLY A 17 -17.47 5.89 -20.56
CA GLY A 17 -17.61 4.54 -20.02
C GLY A 17 -16.70 4.29 -18.81
N LEU A 18 -17.19 3.54 -17.82
CA LEU A 18 -16.39 3.20 -16.64
C LEU A 18 -15.13 2.40 -17.00
N SER A 19 -15.22 1.48 -17.96
CA SER A 19 -14.08 0.72 -18.51
C SER A 19 -13.00 1.63 -19.12
N ASP A 20 -13.40 2.66 -19.87
CA ASP A 20 -12.45 3.64 -20.42
C ASP A 20 -11.80 4.48 -19.32
N LEU A 21 -12.57 4.82 -18.27
CA LEU A 21 -12.04 5.57 -17.13
C LEU A 21 -10.99 4.75 -16.36
N THR A 22 -11.32 3.51 -15.98
CA THR A 22 -10.40 2.64 -15.25
C THR A 22 -9.13 2.33 -16.06
N ALA A 23 -9.26 2.10 -17.37
CA ALA A 23 -8.10 1.93 -18.27
C ALA A 23 -7.20 3.19 -18.33
N LYS A 24 -7.81 4.39 -18.37
CA LYS A 24 -7.06 5.66 -18.33
C LYS A 24 -6.34 5.86 -17.00
N LEU A 25 -6.99 5.53 -15.87
CA LEU A 25 -6.39 5.65 -14.54
C LEU A 25 -5.24 4.66 -14.34
N ALA A 26 -5.42 3.39 -14.74
CA ALA A 26 -4.37 2.37 -14.77
C ALA A 26 -3.15 2.81 -15.61
N LYS A 27 -3.39 3.45 -16.77
CA LYS A 27 -2.30 4.03 -17.57
C LYS A 27 -1.60 5.18 -16.83
N ARG A 28 -2.36 6.11 -16.23
CA ARG A 28 -1.79 7.25 -15.48
C ARG A 28 -0.97 6.80 -14.28
N LEU A 29 -1.40 5.76 -13.56
CA LEU A 29 -0.65 5.16 -12.45
C LEU A 29 0.72 4.70 -12.94
N ARG A 30 0.77 3.95 -14.06
CA ARG A 30 2.03 3.49 -14.64
C ARG A 30 2.90 4.64 -15.14
N ASP A 31 2.31 5.61 -15.84
CA ASP A 31 3.03 6.80 -16.31
C ASP A 31 3.62 7.61 -15.13
N GLU A 32 2.89 7.70 -14.01
CA GLU A 32 3.37 8.35 -12.79
C GLU A 32 4.58 7.62 -12.23
N VAL A 33 4.53 6.29 -12.10
CA VAL A 33 5.68 5.48 -11.65
C VAL A 33 6.92 5.72 -12.51
N GLU A 34 6.76 5.83 -13.83
CA GLU A 34 7.89 6.13 -14.73
C GLU A 34 8.45 7.55 -14.53
N SER A 35 7.61 8.50 -14.13
CA SER A 35 7.99 9.90 -13.91
C SER A 35 8.67 10.17 -12.57
N ILE A 36 8.54 9.25 -11.60
CA ILE A 36 9.22 9.38 -10.30
C ILE A 36 10.73 9.36 -10.53
N ASP A 37 11.42 10.33 -9.91
CA ASP A 37 12.88 10.39 -9.93
C ASP A 37 13.51 9.06 -9.48
N ALA A 38 14.55 8.62 -10.19
CA ALA A 38 15.16 7.31 -9.96
C ALA A 38 15.71 7.16 -8.53
N ASN A 39 16.37 8.18 -7.99
CA ASN A 39 16.90 8.12 -6.64
C ASN A 39 15.76 8.08 -5.62
N ARG A 40 14.72 8.89 -5.82
CA ARG A 40 13.55 8.86 -4.95
C ARG A 40 12.86 7.50 -4.95
N LEU A 41 12.62 6.91 -6.12
CA LEU A 41 11.99 5.59 -6.23
C LEU A 41 12.83 4.50 -5.56
N LEU A 42 14.16 4.54 -5.72
CA LEU A 42 15.05 3.60 -5.05
C LEU A 42 15.14 3.83 -3.53
N ASN A 43 14.90 5.07 -3.09
CA ASN A 43 14.95 5.51 -1.70
C ASN A 43 13.64 5.45 -0.92
N THR A 44 12.54 5.08 -1.56
CA THR A 44 11.23 4.88 -0.93
C THR A 44 10.93 3.39 -0.83
N ALA A 45 10.35 2.96 0.30
CA ALA A 45 9.91 1.58 0.47
C ALA A 45 8.87 1.22 -0.62
N PRO A 46 9.05 0.13 -1.38
CA PRO A 46 8.16 -0.21 -2.49
C PRO A 46 6.70 -0.37 -2.07
N ALA A 47 6.45 -0.96 -0.90
CA ALA A 47 5.11 -1.13 -0.35
C ALA A 47 4.43 0.21 -0.01
N ASP A 48 5.16 1.14 0.60
CA ASP A 48 4.62 2.47 0.94
C ASP A 48 4.30 3.28 -0.32
N LEU A 49 5.15 3.18 -1.36
CA LEU A 49 4.90 3.82 -2.64
C LEU A 49 3.71 3.19 -3.37
N ALA A 50 3.56 1.87 -3.32
CA ALA A 50 2.43 1.17 -3.91
C ALA A 50 1.11 1.52 -3.20
N ALA A 51 1.10 1.57 -1.87
CA ALA A 51 -0.05 2.00 -1.08
C ALA A 51 -0.46 3.45 -1.40
N TYR A 52 0.52 4.36 -1.51
CA TYR A 52 0.28 5.74 -1.94
C TYR A 52 -0.41 5.82 -3.31
N LEU A 53 0.09 5.07 -4.30
CA LEU A 53 -0.48 5.05 -5.64
C LEU A 53 -1.88 4.42 -5.64
N ALA A 54 -2.06 3.32 -4.92
CA ALA A 54 -3.36 2.66 -4.82
C ALA A 54 -4.41 3.59 -4.22
N GLU A 55 -4.08 4.35 -3.16
CA GLU A 55 -5.00 5.31 -2.57
C GLU A 55 -5.27 6.50 -3.51
N LYS A 56 -4.23 7.02 -4.18
CA LYS A 56 -4.35 8.17 -5.08
C LYS A 56 -5.26 7.88 -6.29
N TYR A 57 -5.18 6.68 -6.83
CA TYR A 57 -5.94 6.26 -8.02
C TYR A 57 -7.25 5.53 -7.69
N ARG A 58 -7.60 5.44 -6.39
CA ARG A 58 -8.85 4.85 -5.91
C ARG A 58 -10.06 5.62 -6.45
N LEU A 59 -11.05 4.88 -6.94
CA LEU A 59 -12.35 5.44 -7.27
C LEU A 59 -13.21 5.53 -6.02
N ASP A 60 -13.91 6.65 -5.84
CA ASP A 60 -14.79 6.91 -4.70
C ASP A 60 -16.24 7.19 -5.20
N PRO A 61 -17.04 6.14 -5.48
CA PRO A 61 -18.39 6.27 -6.02
C PRO A 61 -19.32 7.11 -5.13
N PRO A 62 -20.11 8.03 -5.71
CA PRO A 62 -21.01 8.85 -4.92
C PRO A 62 -22.02 8.06 -4.06
N ALA A 63 -22.36 8.65 -2.92
CA ALA A 63 -23.42 8.20 -2.04
C ALA A 63 -24.35 9.38 -1.74
N LEU A 64 -25.63 9.25 -2.10
CA LEU A 64 -26.63 10.29 -1.86
C LEU A 64 -27.04 10.32 -0.38
N ARG A 65 -27.18 11.52 0.17
CA ARG A 65 -27.69 11.77 1.53
C ARG A 65 -29.16 12.18 1.45
N ARG A 66 -30.03 11.18 1.21
CA ARG A 66 -31.48 11.39 1.01
C ARG A 66 -32.18 11.98 2.23
N ASP A 67 -31.60 11.82 3.40
CA ASP A 67 -32.06 12.38 4.67
C ASP A 67 -31.82 13.90 4.77
N GLU A 68 -30.97 14.46 3.91
CA GLU A 68 -30.58 15.88 3.93
C GLU A 68 -30.98 16.66 2.68
N TRP A 69 -31.85 16.10 1.84
CA TRP A 69 -32.36 16.82 0.68
C TRP A 69 -33.28 17.99 1.06
N SER A 70 -33.33 18.97 0.18
CA SER A 70 -34.21 20.14 0.30
C SER A 70 -34.89 20.42 -1.04
N ALA A 71 -35.97 21.21 -1.01
CA ALA A 71 -36.64 21.67 -2.21
C ALA A 71 -36.84 23.19 -2.13
N GLU A 72 -36.58 23.87 -3.23
CA GLU A 72 -36.88 25.29 -3.41
C GLU A 72 -37.91 25.45 -4.54
N GLU A 73 -38.87 26.33 -4.31
CA GLU A 73 -39.91 26.69 -5.28
C GLU A 73 -39.67 28.11 -5.79
N SER A 74 -39.84 28.31 -7.10
CA SER A 74 -39.84 29.63 -7.73
C SER A 74 -40.85 29.72 -8.87
N GLU A 75 -41.41 30.90 -9.09
CA GLU A 75 -42.23 31.19 -10.28
C GLU A 75 -41.31 31.43 -11.49
N THR A 76 -41.67 30.87 -12.64
CA THR A 76 -40.90 31.03 -13.88
C THR A 76 -41.79 31.02 -15.13
N LYS A 77 -41.19 31.33 -16.27
CA LYS A 77 -41.80 31.17 -17.60
C LYS A 77 -41.30 29.89 -18.24
N ILE A 78 -42.21 28.97 -18.54
CA ILE A 78 -41.89 27.64 -19.05
C ILE A 78 -42.20 27.59 -20.54
N ASP A 79 -41.24 27.14 -21.34
CA ASP A 79 -41.46 26.90 -22.77
C ASP A 79 -42.25 25.60 -22.99
N VAL A 80 -43.48 25.73 -23.47
CA VAL A 80 -44.37 24.60 -23.78
C VAL A 80 -44.44 24.29 -25.28
N SER A 81 -43.55 24.86 -26.11
CA SER A 81 -43.48 24.61 -27.56
C SER A 81 -43.36 23.12 -27.93
N GLY A 82 -42.79 22.31 -27.03
CA GLY A 82 -42.65 20.86 -27.17
C GLY A 82 -43.83 20.02 -26.66
N ASP A 83 -44.83 20.61 -25.98
CA ASP A 83 -45.95 19.88 -25.40
C ASP A 83 -46.93 19.43 -26.49
N GLN A 84 -47.04 18.12 -26.74
CA GLN A 84 -47.88 17.56 -27.80
C GLN A 84 -49.38 17.70 -27.53
N ASN A 85 -49.78 17.92 -26.29
CA ASN A 85 -51.19 18.05 -25.90
C ASN A 85 -51.73 19.49 -26.06
N ARG A 86 -50.87 20.45 -26.42
CA ARG A 86 -51.25 21.84 -26.65
C ARG A 86 -51.36 22.19 -28.12
N TRP A 87 -52.41 22.91 -28.50
CA TRP A 87 -52.47 23.51 -29.82
C TRP A 87 -51.59 24.78 -29.86
N ILE A 88 -50.45 24.71 -30.56
CA ILE A 88 -49.50 25.81 -30.75
C ILE A 88 -49.30 26.02 -32.24
N SER A 89 -49.63 27.22 -32.74
CA SER A 89 -49.65 27.53 -34.18
C SER A 89 -48.28 27.55 -34.84
N ASP A 90 -47.23 27.90 -34.09
CA ASP A 90 -45.84 27.89 -34.55
C ASP A 90 -44.94 27.32 -33.45
N ARG A 91 -44.53 26.05 -33.63
CA ARG A 91 -43.63 25.33 -32.70
C ARG A 91 -42.15 25.50 -33.04
N SER A 92 -41.80 26.30 -34.06
CA SER A 92 -40.40 26.57 -34.41
C SER A 92 -39.73 27.57 -33.45
N ARG A 93 -40.53 28.23 -32.62
CA ARG A 93 -40.10 29.20 -31.60
C ARG A 93 -40.63 28.83 -30.21
N PRO A 94 -39.96 29.27 -29.13
CA PRO A 94 -40.46 29.08 -27.77
C PRO A 94 -41.85 29.68 -27.57
N PHE A 95 -42.70 28.98 -26.81
CA PHE A 95 -44.00 29.46 -26.39
C PHE A 95 -44.07 29.41 -24.86
N TYR A 96 -43.89 30.57 -24.22
CA TYR A 96 -43.78 30.66 -22.77
C TYR A 96 -45.15 30.82 -22.08
N VAL A 97 -45.39 30.02 -21.04
CA VAL A 97 -46.53 30.16 -20.11
C VAL A 97 -46.03 30.34 -18.67
N PRO A 98 -46.79 31.02 -17.79
CA PRO A 98 -46.49 31.04 -16.36
C PRO A 98 -46.53 29.63 -15.77
N GLY A 99 -45.60 29.35 -14.87
CA GLY A 99 -45.57 28.11 -14.13
C GLY A 99 -44.59 28.16 -12.97
N GLN A 100 -44.44 27.01 -12.34
CA GLN A 100 -43.60 26.82 -11.18
C GLN A 100 -42.38 25.97 -11.54
N ARG A 101 -41.23 26.33 -10.99
CA ARG A 101 -40.02 25.53 -10.98
C ARG A 101 -39.76 25.04 -9.56
N ILE A 102 -39.65 23.73 -9.42
CA ILE A 102 -39.27 23.07 -8.17
C ILE A 102 -37.88 22.47 -8.38
N ASP A 103 -36.94 22.93 -7.58
CA ASP A 103 -35.55 22.51 -7.58
C ASP A 103 -35.29 21.67 -6.33
N VAL A 104 -35.12 20.36 -6.51
CA VAL A 104 -34.78 19.42 -5.43
C VAL A 104 -33.27 19.24 -5.38
N GLU A 105 -32.66 19.63 -4.26
CA GLU A 105 -31.24 19.50 -4.00
C GLU A 105 -30.97 18.28 -3.10
N VAL A 106 -30.09 17.37 -3.54
CA VAL A 106 -29.71 16.16 -2.80
C VAL A 106 -28.20 16.15 -2.59
N PRO A 107 -27.71 16.40 -1.36
CA PRO A 107 -26.28 16.31 -1.04
C PRO A 107 -25.71 14.91 -1.27
N PHE A 108 -24.41 14.82 -1.57
CA PHE A 108 -23.70 13.55 -1.71
C PHE A 108 -22.24 13.60 -1.25
N ASP A 109 -21.76 12.44 -0.83
CA ASP A 109 -20.34 12.15 -0.61
C ASP A 109 -19.72 11.48 -1.85
N GLY A 110 -18.39 11.40 -1.92
CA GLY A 110 -17.68 10.75 -3.03
C GLY A 110 -17.23 11.69 -4.16
N ASP A 111 -16.85 11.13 -5.30
CA ASP A 111 -16.35 11.86 -6.47
C ASP A 111 -17.49 12.26 -7.44
N PRO A 112 -17.78 13.57 -7.60
CA PRO A 112 -18.83 14.04 -8.51
C PRO A 112 -18.64 13.63 -9.96
N GLU A 113 -17.41 13.38 -10.41
CA GLU A 113 -17.12 13.01 -11.80
C GLU A 113 -17.79 11.68 -12.18
N LEU A 114 -18.02 10.80 -11.21
CA LEU A 114 -18.63 9.49 -11.43
C LEU A 114 -20.13 9.57 -11.75
N PHE A 115 -20.80 10.69 -11.51
CA PHE A 115 -22.17 10.93 -12.02
C PHE A 115 -22.24 11.02 -13.54
N TYR A 116 -21.12 11.25 -14.22
CA TYR A 116 -21.04 11.33 -15.68
C TYR A 116 -20.52 10.04 -16.32
N VAL A 117 -20.20 9.04 -15.49
CA VAL A 117 -19.59 7.79 -15.92
C VAL A 117 -20.66 6.72 -16.06
N ARG A 118 -20.74 6.12 -17.24
CA ARG A 118 -21.69 5.06 -17.54
C ARG A 118 -21.18 3.71 -17.04
N PRO A 119 -21.94 2.97 -16.22
CA PRO A 119 -21.61 1.58 -15.88
C PRO A 119 -21.64 0.68 -17.12
N ASN A 120 -21.03 -0.51 -17.03
CA ASN A 120 -21.03 -1.46 -18.14
C ASN A 120 -22.45 -1.97 -18.46
N GLN A 121 -23.28 -2.15 -17.43
CA GLN A 121 -24.72 -2.41 -17.58
C GLN A 121 -25.50 -1.09 -17.45
N PHE A 122 -26.05 -0.59 -18.56
CA PHE A 122 -26.66 0.74 -18.63
C PHE A 122 -28.06 0.74 -19.25
N SER A 123 -28.81 1.81 -18.98
CA SER A 123 -30.09 2.13 -19.61
C SER A 123 -29.89 3.10 -20.79
N LEU A 124 -30.71 2.96 -21.85
CA LEU A 124 -30.74 3.91 -22.97
C LEU A 124 -31.44 5.23 -22.63
N SER A 125 -32.16 5.27 -21.51
CA SER A 125 -32.79 6.46 -20.95
C SER A 125 -32.14 6.76 -19.60
N PRO A 126 -30.96 7.40 -19.57
CA PRO A 126 -30.32 7.75 -18.31
C PRO A 126 -31.07 8.90 -17.61
N PRO A 127 -31.03 8.96 -16.27
CA PRO A 127 -31.66 10.02 -15.50
C PRO A 127 -31.00 11.38 -15.77
N ARG A 128 -31.74 12.46 -15.50
CA ARG A 128 -31.27 13.83 -15.67
C ARG A 128 -31.15 14.53 -14.33
N ALA A 129 -30.00 15.16 -14.11
CA ALA A 129 -29.76 16.07 -12.99
C ALA A 129 -28.53 16.92 -13.29
N ALA A 130 -28.37 18.03 -12.57
CA ALA A 130 -27.15 18.82 -12.60
C ALA A 130 -26.33 18.58 -11.32
N VAL A 131 -25.03 18.38 -11.46
CA VAL A 131 -24.12 18.34 -10.30
C VAL A 131 -23.70 19.78 -9.98
N ARG A 132 -24.03 20.28 -8.78
CA ARG A 132 -23.63 21.61 -8.29
C ARG A 132 -22.85 21.46 -7.00
N GLY A 133 -21.54 21.68 -7.05
CA GLY A 133 -20.67 21.51 -5.88
C GLY A 133 -20.71 20.07 -5.34
N ARG A 134 -21.37 19.88 -4.20
CA ARG A 134 -21.54 18.59 -3.51
C ARG A 134 -23.00 18.10 -3.48
N SER A 135 -23.84 18.64 -4.36
CA SER A 135 -25.25 18.28 -4.43
C SER A 135 -25.69 17.98 -5.86
N LEU A 136 -26.65 17.07 -5.99
CA LEU A 136 -27.43 16.88 -7.21
C LEU A 136 -28.65 17.78 -7.20
N LEU A 137 -28.90 18.46 -8.31
CA LEU A 137 -30.07 19.28 -8.52
C LEU A 137 -30.98 18.62 -9.55
N LEU A 138 -32.19 18.25 -9.12
CA LEU A 138 -33.27 17.80 -9.98
C LEU A 138 -34.26 18.96 -10.15
N SER A 139 -34.42 19.43 -11.39
CA SER A 139 -35.29 20.56 -11.72
C SER A 139 -36.56 20.09 -12.40
N PHE A 140 -37.71 20.47 -11.85
CA PHE A 140 -39.03 20.17 -12.39
C PHE A 140 -39.72 21.48 -12.76
N GLU A 141 -40.10 21.63 -14.02
CA GLU A 141 -40.88 22.77 -14.51
C GLU A 141 -42.30 22.32 -14.80
N ILE A 142 -43.29 23.01 -14.21
CA ILE A 142 -44.70 22.65 -14.20
C ILE A 142 -45.55 23.87 -14.59
N PRO A 143 -46.23 23.86 -15.74
CA PRO A 143 -47.19 24.92 -16.08
C PRO A 143 -48.31 25.01 -15.04
N HIS A 144 -48.79 26.21 -14.71
CA HIS A 144 -49.81 26.40 -13.66
C HIS A 144 -51.11 25.61 -13.87
N GLU A 145 -51.46 25.30 -15.12
CA GLU A 145 -52.67 24.53 -15.43
C GLU A 145 -52.50 23.01 -15.34
N GLN A 146 -51.32 22.52 -14.96
CA GLN A 146 -51.01 21.09 -14.88
C GLN A 146 -50.72 20.66 -13.44
N GLU A 147 -51.40 19.60 -12.99
CA GLU A 147 -51.02 18.90 -11.76
C GLU A 147 -49.97 17.83 -12.08
N ARG A 148 -48.86 17.82 -11.34
CA ARG A 148 -47.81 16.79 -11.42
C ARG A 148 -47.41 16.34 -10.02
N ASP A 149 -47.29 15.03 -9.83
CA ASP A 149 -46.75 14.45 -8.61
C ASP A 149 -45.22 14.47 -8.64
N VAL A 150 -44.67 15.65 -8.33
CA VAL A 150 -43.22 15.92 -8.30
C VAL A 150 -42.51 15.01 -7.30
N ARG A 151 -43.19 14.62 -6.22
CA ARG A 151 -42.61 13.74 -5.22
C ARG A 151 -42.34 12.36 -5.80
N SER A 152 -43.36 11.74 -6.40
CA SER A 152 -43.20 10.43 -7.04
C SER A 152 -42.18 10.45 -8.19
N GLU A 153 -42.13 11.54 -8.95
CA GLU A 153 -41.14 11.73 -10.01
C GLU A 153 -39.71 11.87 -9.49
N THR A 154 -39.53 12.61 -8.39
CA THR A 154 -38.25 12.73 -7.69
C THR A 154 -37.80 11.38 -7.16
N ASP A 155 -38.68 10.65 -6.46
CA ASP A 155 -38.36 9.34 -5.89
C ASP A 155 -37.95 8.33 -6.97
N ARG A 156 -38.64 8.34 -8.13
CA ARG A 156 -38.27 7.51 -9.30
C ARG A 156 -36.90 7.90 -9.86
N SER A 157 -36.67 9.20 -10.06
CA SER A 157 -35.39 9.69 -10.60
C SER A 157 -34.22 9.34 -9.67
N LEU A 158 -34.38 9.51 -8.36
CA LEU A 158 -33.36 9.13 -7.39
C LEU A 158 -33.13 7.61 -7.33
N ALA A 159 -34.19 6.80 -7.46
CA ALA A 159 -34.05 5.35 -7.52
C ALA A 159 -33.24 4.90 -8.75
N GLU A 160 -33.45 5.53 -9.92
CA GLU A 160 -32.66 5.28 -11.13
C GLU A 160 -31.20 5.72 -10.96
N ILE A 161 -30.96 6.87 -10.33
CA ILE A 161 -29.61 7.38 -10.03
C ILE A 161 -28.88 6.40 -9.11
N GLU A 162 -29.50 5.98 -8.02
CA GLU A 162 -28.91 5.03 -7.06
C GLU A 162 -28.67 3.66 -7.67
N GLN A 163 -29.56 3.19 -8.55
CA GLN A 163 -29.33 1.94 -9.28
C GLN A 163 -28.05 2.01 -10.12
N ASN A 164 -27.83 3.12 -10.83
CA ASN A 164 -26.59 3.32 -11.60
C ASN A 164 -25.37 3.46 -10.68
N LEU A 165 -25.47 4.21 -9.58
CA LEU A 165 -24.40 4.34 -8.59
C LEU A 165 -24.05 3.00 -7.94
N SER A 166 -25.03 2.14 -7.68
CA SER A 166 -24.81 0.79 -7.13
C SER A 166 -24.01 -0.08 -8.10
N ARG A 167 -24.33 -0.03 -9.41
CA ARG A 167 -23.54 -0.71 -10.45
C ARG A 167 -22.11 -0.18 -10.53
N ILE A 168 -21.96 1.16 -10.56
CA ILE A 168 -20.65 1.82 -10.55
C ILE A 168 -19.85 1.39 -9.31
N ARG A 169 -20.49 1.28 -8.15
CA ARG A 169 -19.83 0.88 -6.90
C ARG A 169 -19.29 -0.54 -6.98
N GLY A 170 -20.08 -1.50 -7.47
CA GLY A 170 -19.60 -2.87 -7.66
C GLY A 170 -18.39 -2.96 -8.60
N GLU A 171 -18.43 -2.24 -9.72
CA GLU A 171 -17.33 -2.21 -10.69
C GLU A 171 -16.11 -1.45 -10.16
N ALA A 172 -16.32 -0.33 -9.45
CA ALA A 172 -15.26 0.44 -8.81
C ALA A 172 -14.59 -0.34 -7.67
N ASP A 173 -15.34 -1.12 -6.89
CA ASP A 173 -14.79 -1.98 -5.85
C ASP A 173 -13.88 -3.07 -6.44
N GLN A 174 -14.28 -3.65 -7.57
CA GLN A 174 -13.43 -4.61 -8.30
C GLN A 174 -12.13 -3.94 -8.78
N TYR A 175 -12.22 -2.75 -9.37
CA TYR A 175 -11.05 -1.97 -9.78
C TYR A 175 -10.16 -1.62 -8.58
N ASN A 176 -10.73 -1.07 -7.51
CA ASN A 176 -10.01 -0.67 -6.31
C ASN A 176 -9.28 -1.83 -5.64
N ARG A 177 -9.83 -3.06 -5.68
CA ARG A 177 -9.15 -4.27 -5.19
C ARG A 177 -7.95 -4.68 -6.04
N SER A 178 -7.91 -4.30 -7.31
CA SER A 178 -6.78 -4.58 -8.21
C SER A 178 -5.63 -3.57 -8.09
N LEU A 179 -5.90 -2.37 -7.56
CA LEU A 179 -4.93 -1.27 -7.47
C LEU A 179 -3.66 -1.61 -6.69
N PRO A 180 -3.70 -2.27 -5.52
CA PRO A 180 -2.47 -2.60 -4.78
C PRO A 180 -1.52 -3.46 -5.62
N TYR A 181 -2.03 -4.51 -6.25
CA TYR A 181 -1.24 -5.40 -7.10
C TYR A 181 -0.68 -4.70 -8.34
N GLU A 182 -1.50 -3.85 -8.99
CA GLU A 182 -1.05 -3.08 -10.16
C GLU A 182 0.06 -2.10 -9.78
N ALA A 183 -0.09 -1.40 -8.65
CA ALA A 183 0.91 -0.48 -8.12
C ALA A 183 2.21 -1.17 -7.73
N GLU A 184 2.14 -2.28 -6.99
CA GLU A 184 3.30 -3.09 -6.61
C GLU A 184 4.07 -3.59 -7.83
N THR A 185 3.34 -4.09 -8.84
CA THR A 185 3.93 -4.58 -10.09
C THR A 185 4.62 -3.46 -10.85
N ALA A 186 3.98 -2.29 -10.98
CA ALA A 186 4.57 -1.14 -11.67
C ALA A 186 5.85 -0.65 -10.97
N VAL A 187 5.80 -0.48 -9.64
CA VAL A 187 6.94 -0.04 -8.83
C VAL A 187 8.09 -1.05 -8.91
N SER A 188 7.81 -2.33 -8.73
CA SER A 188 8.82 -3.40 -8.76
C SER A 188 9.50 -3.50 -10.12
N ASN A 189 8.72 -3.44 -11.21
CA ASN A 189 9.26 -3.47 -12.57
C ASN A 189 10.17 -2.26 -12.85
N ARG A 190 9.75 -1.05 -12.42
CA ARG A 190 10.57 0.15 -12.60
C ARG A 190 11.86 0.08 -11.77
N ARG A 191 11.76 -0.35 -10.51
CA ARG A 191 12.91 -0.55 -9.60
C ARG A 191 13.91 -1.53 -10.18
N ALA A 192 13.46 -2.70 -10.64
CA ALA A 192 14.33 -3.71 -11.26
C ALA A 192 15.11 -3.13 -12.45
N ARG A 193 14.44 -2.41 -13.36
CA ARG A 193 15.11 -1.76 -14.50
C ARG A 193 16.16 -0.74 -14.08
N LEU A 194 15.88 0.07 -13.05
CA LEU A 194 16.84 1.05 -12.53
C LEU A 194 18.07 0.38 -11.92
N LEU A 195 17.89 -0.67 -11.12
CA LEU A 195 18.98 -1.44 -10.51
C LEU A 195 19.83 -2.15 -11.56
N THR A 196 19.22 -2.78 -12.56
CA THR A 196 19.95 -3.40 -13.69
C THR A 196 20.79 -2.36 -14.44
N ASN A 197 20.23 -1.17 -14.71
CA ASN A 197 20.96 -0.11 -15.39
C ASN A 197 22.14 0.41 -14.54
N GLN A 198 21.96 0.56 -13.23
CA GLN A 198 23.05 0.96 -12.33
C GLN A 198 24.15 -0.11 -12.24
N GLY A 199 23.78 -1.39 -12.15
CA GLY A 199 24.74 -2.50 -12.14
C GLY A 199 25.59 -2.56 -13.41
N ARG A 200 24.98 -2.32 -14.59
CA ARG A 200 25.72 -2.21 -15.87
C ARG A 200 26.72 -1.05 -15.87
N VAL A 201 26.37 0.08 -15.27
CA VAL A 201 27.26 1.24 -15.20
C VAL A 201 28.39 1.03 -14.19
N ALA A 202 28.11 0.41 -13.03
CA ALA A 202 29.13 0.05 -12.06
C ALA A 202 30.18 -0.92 -12.66
N ALA A 203 29.74 -1.86 -13.51
CA ALA A 203 30.61 -2.79 -14.23
C ALA A 203 31.56 -2.13 -15.23
N LEU A 204 31.34 -0.87 -15.63
CA LEU A 204 32.23 -0.16 -16.54
C LEU A 204 33.53 0.32 -15.86
N GLY A 205 33.57 0.37 -14.51
CA GLY A 205 34.75 0.87 -13.77
C GLY A 205 35.06 2.37 -14.00
N ILE A 206 34.15 3.10 -14.66
CA ILE A 206 34.30 4.54 -14.93
C ILE A 206 33.49 5.32 -13.87
N PRO A 207 34.10 6.29 -13.16
CA PRO A 207 33.38 7.09 -12.17
C PRO A 207 32.19 7.81 -12.80
N LEU A 208 31.00 7.56 -12.27
CA LEU A 208 29.77 8.22 -12.69
C LEU A 208 29.88 9.73 -12.48
N LYS A 209 29.73 10.50 -13.56
CA LYS A 209 29.64 11.96 -13.50
C LYS A 209 28.37 12.30 -12.71
N LYS A 210 28.51 12.78 -11.48
CA LYS A 210 27.39 13.27 -10.65
C LYS A 210 26.61 14.28 -11.48
N ARG A 211 25.30 14.05 -11.67
CA ARG A 211 24.42 15.07 -12.26
C ARG A 211 24.40 16.25 -11.29
N ALA A 212 25.09 17.33 -11.66
CA ALA A 212 24.93 18.61 -10.97
C ALA A 212 23.47 19.07 -11.18
N GLY A 213 22.73 19.22 -10.08
CA GLY A 213 21.35 19.73 -10.11
C GLY A 213 20.24 18.68 -9.94
N ALA A 214 20.43 17.62 -9.15
CA ALA A 214 19.27 16.99 -8.51
C ALA A 214 18.70 17.98 -7.49
N PRO A 215 17.50 18.55 -7.68
CA PRO A 215 16.94 19.47 -6.71
C PRO A 215 16.67 18.69 -5.43
N SER A 216 17.38 19.03 -4.35
CA SER A 216 16.84 18.81 -3.01
C SER A 216 15.52 19.58 -2.94
N THR A 217 14.45 18.88 -2.58
CA THR A 217 13.09 19.42 -2.33
C THR A 217 12.41 20.08 -3.52
N TYR A 218 11.61 19.29 -4.26
CA TYR A 218 10.52 19.85 -5.05
C TYR A 218 9.31 20.06 -4.13
N ALA A 219 9.22 21.25 -3.53
CA ALA A 219 7.98 21.74 -2.97
C ALA A 219 7.05 22.08 -4.15
N MET A 220 6.01 21.28 -4.37
CA MET A 220 4.95 21.67 -5.30
C MET A 220 4.04 22.70 -4.62
N PRO A 221 3.63 23.76 -5.33
CA PRO A 221 2.82 24.82 -4.78
C PRO A 221 1.39 24.37 -4.50
N ASP A 222 0.85 24.95 -3.43
CA ASP A 222 -0.51 24.80 -2.92
C ASP A 222 -1.59 24.91 -4.00
N VAL A 223 -2.36 23.83 -4.18
CA VAL A 223 -3.76 23.91 -4.66
C VAL A 223 -4.62 22.86 -3.95
N ARG A 224 -5.33 23.34 -2.93
CA ARG A 224 -6.71 23.00 -2.52
C ARG A 224 -7.05 21.54 -2.15
N ARG A 225 -7.22 21.35 -0.83
CA ARG A 225 -8.17 20.46 -0.11
C ARG A 225 -8.91 19.40 -0.94
N ARG A 226 -8.21 18.34 -1.31
CA ARG A 226 -8.65 16.95 -1.06
C ARG A 226 -7.67 16.43 0.01
N ILE A 227 -8.05 15.46 0.83
CA ILE A 227 -7.04 14.68 1.57
C ILE A 227 -6.30 13.88 0.49
N VAL A 228 -5.37 14.54 -0.20
CA VAL A 228 -4.48 13.91 -1.18
C VAL A 228 -3.47 13.16 -0.32
N PRO A 229 -3.31 11.84 -0.50
CA PRO A 229 -2.21 11.13 0.11
C PRO A 229 -0.93 11.92 -0.16
N THR A 230 -0.13 12.17 0.86
CA THR A 230 1.16 12.82 0.66
C THR A 230 2.14 11.74 0.23
N LEU A 231 2.98 12.05 -0.77
CA LEU A 231 4.06 11.14 -1.14
C LEU A 231 4.86 10.83 0.13
N PRO A 232 5.15 9.56 0.44
CA PRO A 232 5.94 9.23 1.61
C PRO A 232 7.26 10.00 1.56
N PRO A 233 7.76 10.47 2.72
CA PRO A 233 9.03 11.17 2.79
C PRO A 233 10.10 10.28 2.17
N ALA A 234 11.00 10.81 1.36
CA ALA A 234 12.15 10.06 0.85
C ALA A 234 13.36 10.31 1.74
N ALA A 235 14.25 9.33 1.90
CA ALA A 235 15.53 9.54 2.56
C ALA A 235 16.31 10.66 1.85
N SER A 236 16.92 11.58 2.62
CA SER A 236 17.62 12.77 2.10
C SER A 236 19.01 12.49 1.52
N VAL A 237 19.50 11.25 1.66
CA VAL A 237 20.86 10.84 1.27
C VAL A 237 20.85 10.27 -0.17
N PRO A 238 21.81 10.64 -1.04
CA PRO A 238 21.96 10.03 -2.37
C PRO A 238 22.08 8.49 -2.28
N TYR A 239 21.43 7.77 -3.20
CA TYR A 239 21.51 6.31 -3.28
C TYR A 239 22.90 5.88 -3.80
N GLU A 240 23.67 5.17 -2.97
CA GLU A 240 24.90 4.47 -3.38
C GLU A 240 24.65 2.95 -3.37
N PRO A 241 24.95 2.22 -4.46
CA PRO A 241 24.81 0.77 -4.51
C PRO A 241 25.89 0.13 -3.62
N GLU A 242 25.47 -0.33 -2.45
CA GLU A 242 26.30 -1.08 -1.49
C GLU A 242 26.01 -2.59 -1.60
N PRO A 243 26.95 -3.47 -1.23
CA PRO A 243 26.70 -4.92 -1.22
C PRO A 243 25.54 -5.24 -0.29
N VAL A 244 24.47 -5.78 -0.87
CA VAL A 244 23.27 -6.24 -0.15
C VAL A 244 23.29 -7.76 -0.21
N LEU A 245 23.14 -8.43 0.94
CA LEU A 245 22.95 -9.88 0.96
C LEU A 245 21.68 -10.21 0.16
N ASP A 246 21.82 -10.96 -0.94
CA ASP A 246 20.67 -11.35 -1.73
C ASP A 246 19.75 -12.29 -0.93
N ALA A 247 18.51 -12.43 -1.41
CA ALA A 247 17.51 -13.22 -0.71
C ALA A 247 17.87 -14.71 -0.62
N GLU A 248 18.49 -15.27 -1.65
CA GLU A 248 18.85 -16.69 -1.69
C GLU A 248 19.95 -17.02 -0.67
N HIS A 249 20.98 -16.18 -0.60
CA HIS A 249 22.03 -16.29 0.41
C HIS A 249 21.48 -16.12 1.82
N TYR A 250 20.56 -15.19 2.05
CA TYR A 250 19.93 -15.03 3.36
C TYR A 250 19.11 -16.25 3.78
N GLU A 251 18.27 -16.80 2.90
CA GLU A 251 17.54 -18.04 3.20
C GLU A 251 18.51 -19.21 3.43
N HIS A 252 19.62 -19.27 2.69
CA HIS A 252 20.63 -20.30 2.89
C HIS A 252 21.27 -20.19 4.28
N VAL A 253 21.65 -18.98 4.72
CA VAL A 253 22.13 -18.74 6.09
C VAL A 253 21.10 -19.22 7.12
N LEU A 254 19.83 -18.85 6.95
CA LEU A 254 18.76 -19.26 7.87
C LEU A 254 18.56 -20.77 7.91
N SER A 255 18.64 -21.46 6.77
CA SER A 255 18.54 -22.92 6.72
C SER A 255 19.69 -23.63 7.44
N VAL A 256 20.92 -23.12 7.33
CA VAL A 256 22.07 -23.64 8.09
C VAL A 256 21.86 -23.42 9.58
N VAL A 257 21.39 -22.24 9.97
CA VAL A 257 21.05 -21.92 11.36
C VAL A 257 19.95 -22.84 11.90
N GLN A 258 18.90 -23.10 11.13
CA GLN A 258 17.82 -24.02 11.54
C GLN A 258 18.29 -25.47 11.70
N ASN A 259 19.23 -25.94 10.86
CA ASN A 259 19.80 -27.28 10.99
C ASN A 259 20.49 -27.52 12.35
N MET A 260 20.82 -26.45 13.09
CA MET A 260 21.34 -26.57 14.46
C MET A 260 20.35 -27.25 15.41
N VAL A 261 19.04 -27.15 15.19
CA VAL A 261 18.02 -27.84 16.00
C VAL A 261 18.31 -29.34 16.04
N GLN A 262 18.58 -29.95 14.88
CA GLN A 262 18.87 -31.39 14.80
C GLN A 262 20.16 -31.78 15.54
N VAL A 263 21.15 -30.89 15.56
CA VAL A 263 22.40 -31.13 16.30
C VAL A 263 22.13 -31.11 17.81
N MET A 264 21.31 -30.17 18.28
CA MET A 264 20.90 -30.09 19.69
C MET A 264 20.09 -31.32 20.12
N GLU A 265 19.17 -31.79 19.27
CA GLU A 265 18.36 -33.00 19.51
C GLU A 265 19.20 -34.28 19.57
N ARG A 266 20.26 -34.38 18.75
CA ARG A 266 21.15 -35.56 18.72
C ARG A 266 22.11 -35.63 19.90
N SER A 267 22.41 -34.52 20.55
CA SER A 267 23.40 -34.47 21.66
C SER A 267 22.96 -33.54 22.79
N PRO A 268 21.79 -33.77 23.41
CA PRO A 268 21.18 -32.80 24.33
C PRO A 268 22.03 -32.53 25.58
N SER A 269 22.76 -33.53 26.07
CA SER A 269 23.66 -33.40 27.22
C SER A 269 24.80 -32.40 26.99
N SER A 270 25.30 -32.31 25.75
CA SER A 270 26.36 -31.37 25.37
C SER A 270 25.88 -29.92 25.43
N PHE A 271 24.61 -29.66 25.10
CA PHE A 271 24.04 -28.31 25.06
C PHE A 271 23.40 -27.86 26.39
N ALA A 272 23.13 -28.79 27.30
CA ALA A 272 22.42 -28.52 28.56
C ALA A 272 23.11 -27.45 29.44
N HIS A 273 24.45 -27.43 29.43
CA HIS A 273 25.26 -26.53 30.26
C HIS A 273 25.81 -25.32 29.51
N MET A 274 25.52 -25.21 28.20
CA MET A 274 26.06 -24.12 27.38
C MET A 274 25.36 -22.79 27.66
N GLY A 275 26.17 -21.73 27.75
CA GLY A 275 25.71 -20.34 27.78
C GLY A 275 25.57 -19.73 26.38
N GLU A 276 25.10 -18.48 26.30
CA GLU A 276 24.81 -17.78 25.02
C GLU A 276 26.05 -17.73 24.11
N GLU A 277 27.23 -17.41 24.68
CA GLU A 277 28.48 -17.31 23.92
C GLU A 277 28.92 -18.66 23.33
N ALA A 278 28.79 -19.74 24.10
CA ALA A 278 29.13 -21.09 23.63
C ALA A 278 28.16 -21.57 22.54
N LEU A 279 26.86 -21.28 22.67
CA LEU A 279 25.87 -21.57 21.64
C LEU A 279 26.17 -20.77 20.36
N ARG A 280 26.44 -19.46 20.48
CA ARG A 280 26.88 -18.61 19.36
C ARG A 280 28.10 -19.22 18.64
N ASP A 281 29.10 -19.68 19.38
CA ASP A 281 30.30 -20.28 18.77
C ASP A 281 30.00 -21.56 18.00
N HIS A 282 29.06 -22.38 18.48
CA HIS A 282 28.57 -23.53 17.71
C HIS A 282 27.91 -23.13 16.39
N PHE A 283 27.09 -22.06 16.38
CA PHE A 283 26.53 -21.53 15.14
C PHE A 283 27.63 -21.04 14.19
N LEU A 284 28.64 -20.33 14.71
CA LEU A 284 29.78 -19.86 13.91
C LEU A 284 30.55 -21.02 13.26
N VAL A 285 30.82 -22.10 13.99
CA VAL A 285 31.53 -23.28 13.44
C VAL A 285 30.74 -23.92 12.29
N GLN A 286 29.43 -24.08 12.44
CA GLN A 286 28.58 -24.66 11.38
C GLN A 286 28.48 -23.74 10.17
N LEU A 287 28.32 -22.44 10.39
CA LEU A 287 28.27 -21.44 9.32
C LEU A 287 29.62 -21.39 8.58
N ASN A 288 30.74 -21.24 9.27
CA ASN A 288 32.05 -21.23 8.59
C ASN A 288 32.35 -22.56 7.89
N GLY A 289 31.99 -23.71 8.47
CA GLY A 289 32.18 -25.01 7.82
C GLY A 289 31.43 -25.18 6.47
N GLN A 290 30.25 -24.57 6.32
CA GLN A 290 29.46 -24.62 5.09
C GLN A 290 29.86 -23.56 4.06
N PHE A 291 30.37 -22.42 4.51
CA PHE A 291 30.67 -21.26 3.66
C PHE A 291 32.17 -21.17 3.28
N GLU A 292 33.13 -21.52 4.15
CA GLU A 292 34.57 -21.53 3.82
C GLU A 292 34.93 -22.61 2.78
N GLY A 293 34.17 -23.73 2.74
CA GLY A 293 34.38 -24.80 1.76
C GLY A 293 34.07 -24.43 0.30
N ARG A 294 33.51 -23.24 0.04
CA ARG A 294 33.09 -22.77 -1.29
C ARG A 294 33.99 -21.71 -1.94
N ALA A 295 35.11 -21.34 -1.31
CA ALA A 295 36.01 -20.29 -1.80
C ALA A 295 35.32 -18.92 -2.05
N THR A 296 34.31 -18.60 -1.25
CA THR A 296 33.70 -17.25 -1.22
C THR A 296 34.45 -16.41 -0.19
N GLY A 297 34.69 -15.12 -0.47
CA GLY A 297 35.37 -14.18 0.45
C GLY A 297 34.51 -13.77 1.66
N GLU A 298 33.61 -14.65 2.08
CA GLU A 298 32.62 -14.49 3.12
C GLU A 298 33.14 -15.10 4.42
N THR A 299 33.08 -14.36 5.52
CA THR A 299 33.57 -14.88 6.81
C THR A 299 32.60 -14.50 7.91
N PHE A 300 32.12 -15.51 8.66
CA PHE A 300 31.34 -15.27 9.87
C PHE A 300 32.28 -15.03 11.05
N ASN A 301 32.06 -13.91 11.74
CA ASN A 301 32.85 -13.48 12.89
C ASN A 301 31.96 -13.15 14.07
N ALA A 302 32.51 -13.25 15.28
CA ALA A 302 31.87 -12.67 16.46
C ALA A 302 31.96 -11.13 16.38
N GLY A 303 30.81 -10.45 16.42
CA GLY A 303 30.73 -8.97 16.45
C GLY A 303 30.83 -8.36 17.84
N GLY A 304 30.43 -9.14 18.83
CA GLY A 304 30.35 -8.84 20.25
C GLY A 304 30.19 -10.14 21.04
N LYS A 305 29.70 -10.07 22.28
CA LYS A 305 29.54 -11.28 23.13
C LYS A 305 28.52 -12.27 22.57
N THR A 306 27.48 -11.79 21.92
CA THR A 306 26.33 -12.62 21.48
C THR A 306 26.06 -12.54 19.98
N ASP A 307 26.89 -11.81 19.24
CA ASP A 307 26.58 -11.42 17.87
C ASP A 307 27.31 -12.32 16.86
N VAL A 308 26.59 -12.76 15.84
CA VAL A 308 27.14 -13.43 14.65
C VAL A 308 27.06 -12.45 13.48
N LEU A 309 28.21 -12.07 12.93
CA LEU A 309 28.33 -11.15 11.80
C LEU A 309 28.81 -11.89 10.56
N LEU A 310 28.12 -11.76 9.44
CA LEU A 310 28.68 -12.13 8.13
C LEU A 310 29.39 -10.92 7.53
N ARG A 311 30.66 -11.11 7.15
CA ARG A 311 31.44 -10.11 6.42
C ARG A 311 31.69 -10.54 4.99
N GLU A 312 31.43 -9.64 4.05
CA GLU A 312 31.80 -9.78 2.64
C GLU A 312 32.61 -8.55 2.23
N ASN A 313 33.80 -8.76 1.64
CA ASN A 313 34.70 -7.67 1.20
C ASN A 313 34.99 -6.61 2.28
N GLY A 314 35.07 -7.02 3.56
CA GLY A 314 35.34 -6.13 4.70
C GLY A 314 34.14 -5.34 5.23
N ARG A 315 32.92 -5.57 4.70
CA ARG A 315 31.66 -4.93 5.16
C ARG A 315 30.74 -5.96 5.81
N ASN A 316 29.94 -5.54 6.79
CA ASN A 316 28.96 -6.42 7.44
C ASN A 316 27.69 -6.51 6.58
N VAL A 317 27.29 -7.71 6.15
CA VAL A 317 26.12 -7.94 5.28
C VAL A 317 24.98 -8.71 5.96
N PHE A 318 25.25 -9.35 7.12
CA PHE A 318 24.24 -9.97 7.99
C PHE A 318 24.67 -9.86 9.45
N ILE A 319 23.67 -9.69 10.32
CA ILE A 319 23.83 -9.62 11.77
C ILE A 319 22.79 -10.53 12.39
N ALA A 320 23.21 -11.46 13.24
CA ALA A 320 22.33 -12.19 14.13
C ALA A 320 22.69 -11.96 15.59
N GLU A 321 21.67 -11.75 16.41
CA GLU A 321 21.79 -11.58 17.85
C GLU A 321 21.29 -12.85 18.56
N CYS A 322 22.15 -13.47 19.37
CA CYS A 322 21.81 -14.66 20.15
C CYS A 322 21.38 -14.29 21.57
N LYS A 323 20.22 -14.76 22.04
CA LYS A 323 19.75 -14.44 23.40
C LYS A 323 18.95 -15.56 24.03
N PHE A 324 19.16 -15.85 25.32
CA PHE A 324 18.21 -16.65 26.09
C PHE A 324 16.92 -15.88 26.32
N TRP A 325 15.81 -16.59 26.20
CA TRP A 325 14.52 -16.08 26.63
C TRP A 325 14.51 -15.87 28.15
N LYS A 326 14.39 -14.60 28.56
CA LYS A 326 14.22 -14.17 29.97
C LYS A 326 12.93 -13.37 30.14
N GLY A 327 11.96 -13.64 29.26
CA GLY A 327 10.68 -12.97 29.22
C GLY A 327 10.60 -11.78 28.25
N PRO A 328 9.39 -11.22 28.09
CA PRO A 328 9.06 -10.28 27.01
C PRO A 328 9.87 -8.97 27.03
N LYS A 329 10.22 -8.48 28.23
CA LYS A 329 10.99 -7.23 28.39
C LYS A 329 12.42 -7.37 27.85
N HIS A 330 13.13 -8.43 28.24
CA HIS A 330 14.49 -8.69 27.75
C HIS A 330 14.52 -8.94 26.24
N TYR A 331 13.47 -9.55 25.69
CA TYR A 331 13.35 -9.73 24.25
C TYR A 331 13.20 -8.39 23.50
N ALA A 332 12.42 -7.44 24.03
CA ALA A 332 12.30 -6.10 23.44
C ALA A 332 13.66 -5.36 23.44
N GLU A 333 14.43 -5.47 24.53
CA GLU A 333 15.79 -4.90 24.62
C GLU A 333 16.72 -5.49 23.54
N THR A 334 16.56 -6.77 23.20
CA THR A 334 17.30 -7.44 22.11
C THR A 334 16.92 -6.86 20.73
N ILE A 335 15.64 -6.54 20.50
CA ILE A 335 15.21 -5.86 19.27
C ILE A 335 15.87 -4.47 19.18
N ASP A 336 15.84 -3.69 20.26
CA ASP A 336 16.48 -2.38 20.31
C ASP A 336 17.99 -2.46 20.06
N GLN A 337 18.67 -3.44 20.67
CA GLN A 337 20.10 -3.71 20.45
C GLN A 337 20.39 -4.01 18.98
N LEU A 338 19.64 -4.94 18.37
CA LEU A 338 19.81 -5.31 16.97
C LEU A 338 19.62 -4.12 16.02
N LEU A 339 18.59 -3.32 16.27
CA LEU A 339 18.29 -2.12 15.47
C LEU A 339 19.36 -1.03 15.68
N GLY A 340 19.97 -0.95 16.86
CA GLY A 340 21.06 -0.03 17.17
C GLY A 340 22.35 -0.30 16.41
N TYR A 341 22.67 -1.57 16.11
CA TYR A 341 23.83 -1.94 15.29
C TYR A 341 23.59 -1.79 13.79
N SER A 342 22.33 -1.73 13.37
CA SER A 342 21.96 -1.82 11.97
C SER A 342 22.09 -0.47 11.27
N SER A 343 23.32 0.01 11.06
CA SER A 343 23.59 1.26 10.31
C SER A 343 23.23 1.20 8.81
N TRP A 344 22.70 0.06 8.33
CA TRP A 344 22.71 -0.36 6.93
C TRP A 344 21.32 -0.28 6.28
N ARG A 345 21.32 -0.24 4.94
CA ARG A 345 20.15 -0.14 4.07
C ARG A 345 19.75 -1.54 3.58
N ASP A 346 18.48 -1.93 3.66
CA ASP A 346 17.97 -3.28 3.33
C ASP A 346 18.68 -4.42 4.10
N ALA A 347 18.98 -4.18 5.38
CA ALA A 347 19.66 -5.14 6.24
C ALA A 347 18.77 -6.36 6.51
N LYS A 348 19.30 -7.55 6.22
CA LYS A 348 18.69 -8.81 6.62
C LYS A 348 19.39 -9.30 7.87
N THR A 349 18.63 -9.46 8.94
CA THR A 349 19.15 -9.78 10.27
C THR A 349 18.37 -10.93 10.88
N ALA A 350 18.88 -11.48 11.97
CA ALA A 350 18.18 -12.51 12.72
C ALA A 350 18.28 -12.31 14.24
N ILE A 351 17.30 -12.84 14.96
CA ILE A 351 17.37 -13.00 16.41
C ILE A 351 17.23 -14.50 16.69
N LEU A 352 18.25 -15.08 17.32
CA LEU A 352 18.25 -16.48 17.73
C LEU A 352 17.87 -16.53 19.21
N VAL A 353 16.62 -16.88 19.49
CA VAL A 353 16.07 -16.97 20.83
C VAL A 353 16.27 -18.38 21.37
N PHE A 354 17.09 -18.52 22.40
CA PHE A 354 17.30 -19.79 23.09
C PHE A 354 16.28 -19.93 24.23
N ASN A 355 15.39 -20.90 24.13
CA ASN A 355 14.43 -21.21 25.16
C ASN A 355 14.95 -22.33 26.06
N ARG A 356 14.92 -22.14 27.37
CA ARG A 356 15.27 -23.17 28.36
C ARG A 356 14.28 -23.12 29.52
N GLY A 357 13.52 -24.19 29.72
CA GLY A 357 12.61 -24.33 30.86
C GLY A 357 11.26 -23.60 30.74
N THR A 358 10.94 -22.98 29.60
CA THR A 358 9.59 -22.43 29.31
C THR A 358 8.97 -23.21 28.15
N SER A 359 7.64 -23.30 28.08
CA SER A 359 6.97 -23.89 26.91
C SER A 359 7.21 -23.05 25.66
N THR A 360 7.58 -23.70 24.55
CA THR A 360 7.90 -23.07 23.27
C THR A 360 6.75 -22.21 22.76
N SER A 361 5.50 -22.66 22.93
CA SER A 361 4.29 -21.89 22.58
C SER A 361 4.24 -20.55 23.30
N THR A 362 4.51 -20.53 24.60
CA THR A 362 4.54 -19.31 25.42
C THR A 362 5.64 -18.35 24.97
N VAL A 363 6.79 -18.87 24.55
CA VAL A 363 7.88 -18.06 23.99
C VAL A 363 7.48 -17.49 22.64
N LEU A 364 6.90 -18.29 21.75
CA LEU A 364 6.44 -17.85 20.42
C LEU A 364 5.35 -16.77 20.53
N ASP A 365 4.38 -16.95 21.42
CA ASP A 365 3.34 -15.94 21.68
C ASP A 365 3.94 -14.64 22.21
N GLY A 366 4.85 -14.74 23.18
CA GLY A 366 5.55 -13.58 23.73
C GLY A 366 6.44 -12.86 22.71
N VAL A 367 7.10 -13.59 21.82
CA VAL A 367 7.86 -13.04 20.70
C VAL A 367 6.95 -12.28 19.74
N ARG A 368 5.82 -12.88 19.34
CA ARG A 368 4.86 -12.23 18.42
C ARG A 368 4.28 -10.96 19.03
N GLU A 369 3.70 -11.06 20.22
CA GLU A 369 3.06 -9.93 20.89
C GLU A 369 4.03 -8.75 21.06
N ARG A 370 5.27 -9.01 21.51
CA ARG A 370 6.26 -7.94 21.73
C ARG A 370 6.83 -7.38 20.46
N THR A 371 6.98 -8.19 19.42
CA THR A 371 7.49 -7.71 18.14
C THR A 371 6.47 -6.78 17.48
N GLU A 372 5.20 -7.19 17.43
CA GLU A 372 4.14 -6.40 16.80
C GLU A 372 3.81 -5.12 17.58
N ALA A 373 4.04 -5.11 18.90
CA ALA A 373 3.93 -3.91 19.74
C ALA A 373 5.15 -2.98 19.67
N HIS A 374 6.23 -3.34 18.96
CA HIS A 374 7.45 -2.55 18.93
C HIS A 374 7.29 -1.25 18.13
N GLN A 375 7.81 -0.13 18.63
CA GLN A 375 7.65 1.20 18.00
C GLN A 375 8.17 1.32 16.56
N TYR A 376 9.09 0.43 16.18
CA TYR A 376 9.73 0.40 14.86
C TYR A 376 9.19 -0.70 13.94
N TRP A 377 8.23 -1.50 14.41
CA TRP A 377 7.59 -2.54 13.62
C TRP A 377 6.76 -1.91 12.49
N LYS A 378 6.84 -2.48 11.28
CA LYS A 378 5.99 -2.10 10.13
C LYS A 378 4.96 -3.18 9.81
N ARG A 379 5.41 -4.43 9.69
CA ARG A 379 4.56 -5.56 9.27
C ARG A 379 5.17 -6.92 9.56
N THR A 380 4.30 -7.92 9.66
CA THR A 380 4.65 -9.34 9.69
C THR A 380 4.65 -9.90 8.26
N VAL A 381 5.62 -10.76 7.95
CA VAL A 381 5.77 -11.41 6.64
C VAL A 381 5.39 -12.88 6.79
N ASP A 382 4.58 -13.39 5.86
CA ASP A 382 4.29 -14.83 5.83
C ASP A 382 5.59 -15.61 5.63
N TRP A 383 5.96 -16.40 6.63
CA TRP A 383 7.15 -17.23 6.62
C TRP A 383 6.80 -18.55 7.30
N LYS A 384 6.67 -19.60 6.50
CA LYS A 384 6.12 -20.89 6.90
C LYS A 384 7.14 -21.74 7.66
N HIS A 385 7.50 -21.30 8.86
CA HIS A 385 8.31 -22.05 9.82
C HIS A 385 7.61 -22.10 11.18
N GLU A 386 7.54 -23.29 11.77
CA GLU A 386 6.84 -23.51 13.04
C GLU A 386 7.58 -22.94 14.26
N SER A 387 8.90 -22.74 14.14
CA SER A 387 9.78 -22.28 15.22
C SER A 387 10.19 -20.81 15.11
N GLY A 388 9.50 -20.00 14.31
CA GLY A 388 9.92 -18.62 14.13
C GLY A 388 8.96 -17.74 13.35
N PHE A 389 9.36 -16.47 13.21
CA PHE A 389 8.59 -15.44 12.54
C PHE A 389 9.50 -14.53 11.73
N ARG A 390 8.93 -13.88 10.72
CA ARG A 390 9.63 -12.86 9.94
C ARG A 390 8.89 -11.54 10.00
N TYR A 391 9.64 -10.48 10.26
CA TYR A 391 9.10 -9.13 10.42
C TYR A 391 9.90 -8.14 9.58
N VAL A 392 9.26 -7.01 9.30
CA VAL A 392 9.90 -5.84 8.74
C VAL A 392 9.81 -4.70 9.73
N PHE A 393 10.97 -4.15 10.06
CA PHE A 393 11.14 -2.96 10.89
C PHE A 393 11.58 -1.77 10.05
N HIS A 394 11.33 -0.56 10.52
CA HIS A 394 12.00 0.62 10.00
C HIS A 394 13.19 1.01 10.89
N HIS A 395 14.22 1.61 10.31
CA HIS A 395 15.37 2.09 11.08
C HIS A 395 14.95 3.24 12.04
N PRO A 396 15.51 3.32 13.27
CA PRO A 396 15.19 4.40 14.22
C PRO A 396 15.45 5.80 13.66
N GLY A 397 16.53 5.96 12.90
CA GLY A 397 16.92 7.24 12.29
C GLY A 397 16.35 7.53 10.90
N ASP A 398 15.68 6.57 10.25
CA ASP A 398 15.12 6.75 8.90
C ASP A 398 13.98 5.76 8.64
N ARG A 399 12.73 6.26 8.65
CA ARG A 399 11.52 5.46 8.45
C ARG A 399 11.44 4.75 7.09
N ASN A 400 12.21 5.19 6.11
CA ASN A 400 12.23 4.57 4.77
C ASN A 400 13.23 3.43 4.65
N ARG A 401 14.11 3.25 5.62
CA ARG A 401 15.04 2.12 5.65
C ARG A 401 14.34 0.95 6.32
N GLU A 402 14.03 -0.06 5.52
CA GLU A 402 13.46 -1.30 6.04
C GLU A 402 14.56 -2.29 6.42
N LEU A 403 14.30 -3.05 7.48
CA LEU A 403 15.13 -4.16 7.94
C LEU A 403 14.27 -5.41 8.02
N THR A 404 14.73 -6.49 7.41
CA THR A 404 14.09 -7.80 7.55
C THR A 404 14.70 -8.49 8.75
N VAL A 405 13.90 -8.71 9.79
CA VAL A 405 14.32 -9.43 11.00
C VAL A 405 13.63 -10.78 11.02
N THR A 406 14.41 -11.86 10.98
CA THR A 406 13.90 -13.22 11.18
C THR A 406 14.19 -13.67 12.60
N VAL A 407 13.15 -14.01 13.35
CA VAL A 407 13.26 -14.49 14.74
C VAL A 407 13.09 -15.99 14.73
N LEU A 408 14.08 -16.70 15.25
CA LEU A 408 14.10 -18.16 15.36
C LEU A 408 14.19 -18.56 16.83
N VAL A 409 13.30 -19.44 17.27
CA VAL A 409 13.26 -19.97 18.63
C VAL A 409 13.82 -21.39 18.63
N PHE A 410 14.79 -21.64 19.50
CA PHE A 410 15.44 -22.93 19.69
C PHE A 410 15.20 -23.42 21.10
N ASP A 411 14.62 -24.62 21.26
CA ASP A 411 14.53 -25.28 22.54
C ASP A 411 15.89 -25.88 22.91
N VAL A 412 16.52 -25.30 23.92
CA VAL A 412 17.80 -25.75 24.45
C VAL A 412 17.53 -26.66 25.64
N PRO A 413 18.11 -27.88 25.66
CA PRO A 413 17.97 -28.79 26.78
C PRO A 413 18.32 -28.14 28.12
N SER A 414 17.59 -28.54 29.16
CA SER A 414 17.91 -28.17 30.54
C SER A 414 18.80 -29.25 31.16
N PRO A 415 19.72 -28.90 32.07
CA PRO A 415 20.41 -29.90 32.88
C PRO A 415 19.36 -30.74 33.60
N SER A 416 19.43 -32.06 33.45
CA SER A 416 18.59 -32.97 34.23
C SER A 416 18.85 -32.73 35.71
N SER A 417 17.82 -32.37 36.48
CA SER A 417 17.87 -32.40 37.93
C SER A 417 17.92 -33.86 38.39
N THR A 418 19.09 -34.48 38.30
CA THR A 418 19.37 -35.69 39.09
C THR A 418 19.60 -35.24 40.52
N GLY A 419 18.67 -35.63 41.39
CA GLY A 419 18.85 -35.57 42.85
C GLY A 419 19.82 -36.61 43.37
#